data_AF-A0A2A2PUJ1-F1
#
_entry.id   AF-A0A2A2PUJ1-F1
#
_cell.length_a   1.000
_cell.length_b   1.000
_cell.length_c   1.000
_cell.angle_alpha   90.00
_cell.angle_beta   90.00
_cell.angle_gamma   90.00
#
_symmetry.space_group_name_H-M   'P 1'
#
loop_
_entity.id
_entity.type
_entity.pdbx_description
1 polymer ?
#
loop_
_entity_poly.entity_id
_entity_poly.type
_entity_poly.pdbx_seq_one_letter_code
_entity_poly.pdbx_strand_id
1 'polypeptide(L)'
;ASKIFPPMVISMVDVGEETGQLPDMLLKIADVYDDEVDNAVDAMTSMIEPIMIVFLALIVGTIVIALFMPMISIITEMNNQAG
;
A
#
# COMPACT_ATOMS: atom_id res chain seq x y z
N ALA A 1 0.89 29.70 -3.47
CA ALA A 1 1.91 29.09 -2.60
C ALA A 1 2.36 27.79 -3.25
N SER A 2 3.66 27.59 -3.50
CA SER A 2 4.14 26.29 -3.98
C SER A 2 3.92 25.28 -2.85
N LYS A 3 3.39 24.09 -3.14
CA LYS A 3 3.19 23.01 -2.15
C LYS A 3 4.50 22.41 -1.63
N ILE A 4 5.62 23.07 -1.90
CA ILE A 4 6.98 22.62 -1.60
C ILE A 4 7.32 22.92 -0.14
N PHE A 5 6.77 24.00 0.44
CA PHE A 5 6.93 24.34 1.85
C PHE A 5 5.57 24.25 2.55
N PRO A 6 5.30 23.15 3.26
CA PRO A 6 4.10 23.00 4.06
C PRO A 6 3.94 24.12 5.08
N PRO A 7 2.70 24.47 5.47
CA PRO A 7 2.47 25.47 6.51
C PRO A 7 3.23 25.20 7.81
N MET A 8 3.43 23.92 8.16
CA MET A 8 4.21 23.51 9.34
C MET A 8 5.66 23.99 9.28
N VAL A 9 6.32 23.85 8.12
CA VAL A 9 7.70 24.29 7.90
C VAL A 9 7.80 25.80 8.03
N ILE A 10 6.85 26.55 7.43
CA ILE A 10 6.81 28.01 7.52
C ILE A 10 6.68 28.45 8.98
N SER A 11 5.73 27.88 9.73
CA SER A 11 5.53 28.21 11.14
C SER A 11 6.75 27.89 12.01
N MET A 12 7.45 26.78 11.75
CA MET A 12 8.66 26.42 12.50
C MET A 12 9.84 27.35 12.20
N VAL A 13 9.97 27.81 10.95
CA VAL A 13 10.96 28.83 10.58
C VAL A 13 10.64 30.15 11.27
N ASP A 14 9.39 30.61 11.23
CA ASP A 14 8.96 31.86 11.88
C ASP A 14 9.23 31.83 13.39
N VAL A 15 8.90 30.73 14.07
CA VAL A 15 9.20 30.53 15.51
C VAL A 15 10.70 30.49 15.77
N GLY A 16 11.47 29.83 14.90
CA GLY A 16 12.93 29.75 15.01
C GLY A 16 13.62 31.10 14.83
N GLU A 17 13.10 31.96 13.95
CA GLU A 17 13.59 33.33 13.81
C GLU A 17 13.21 34.21 15.00
N GLU A 18 11.97 34.12 15.50
CA GLU A 18 11.51 34.92 16.65
C GLU A 18 12.25 34.56 17.96
N THR A 19 12.59 33.30 18.14
CA THR A 19 13.28 32.77 19.33
C THR A 19 14.81 32.74 19.20
N GLY A 20 15.33 33.00 18.00
CA GLY A 20 16.76 32.84 17.68
C GLY A 20 17.25 31.39 17.65
N GLN A 21 16.32 30.42 17.57
CA GLN A 21 16.58 28.97 17.56
C GLN A 21 16.36 28.34 16.17
N LEU A 22 16.51 29.12 15.10
CA LEU A 22 16.35 28.66 13.72
C LEU A 22 17.15 27.37 13.39
N PRO A 23 18.42 27.20 13.81
CA PRO A 23 19.15 25.95 13.57
C PRO A 23 18.46 24.71 14.15
N ASP A 24 17.93 24.82 15.37
CA ASP A 24 17.23 23.73 16.06
C ASP A 24 15.89 23.42 15.38
N MET A 25 15.17 24.45 14.92
CA MET A 25 13.91 24.28 14.19
C MET A 25 14.14 23.61 12.83
N LEU A 26 15.22 23.94 12.11
CA LEU A 26 15.56 23.30 10.84
C LEU A 26 15.94 21.83 11.02
N LEU A 27 16.66 21.48 12.09
CA LEU A 27 16.92 20.07 12.44
C LEU A 27 15.60 19.34 12.73
N LYS A 28 14.69 19.98 13.46
CA LYS A 28 13.40 19.35 13.75
C LYS A 28 12.54 19.13 12.50
N ILE A 29 12.60 20.05 11.54
CA ILE A 29 11.94 19.87 10.25
C ILE A 29 12.56 18.69 9.49
N ALA A 30 13.88 18.53 9.51
CA ALA A 30 14.54 17.38 8.89
C ALA A 30 14.09 16.05 9.51
N ASP A 31 14.06 15.95 10.84
CA ASP A 31 13.57 14.76 11.55
C ASP A 31 12.13 14.40 11.14
N VAL A 32 11.25 15.41 11.00
CA VAL A 32 9.86 15.19 10.59
C VAL A 32 9.78 14.66 9.16
N TYR A 33 10.61 15.15 8.24
CA TYR A 33 10.63 14.63 6.88
C TYR A 33 11.19 13.21 6.81
N ASP A 34 12.22 12.89 7.60
CA ASP A 34 12.73 11.52 7.70
C ASP A 34 11.66 10.57 8.25
N ASP A 35 10.96 10.98 9.32
CA ASP A 35 9.83 10.23 9.88
C ASP A 35 8.71 10.04 8.85
N GLU A 36 8.39 11.06 8.03
CA GLU A 36 7.38 10.96 6.97
C GLU A 36 7.80 9.94 5.89
N VAL A 37 9.07 9.93 5.51
CA VAL A 37 9.61 8.97 4.55
C VAL A 37 9.56 7.55 5.12
N ASP A 38 10.00 7.33 6.36
CA ASP A 38 9.97 6.02 7.00
C ASP A 38 8.54 5.50 7.13
N ASN A 39 7.60 6.35 7.58
CA ASN A 39 6.18 6.00 7.66
C ASN A 39 5.59 5.66 6.27
N ALA A 40 5.99 6.39 5.22
CA ALA A 40 5.55 6.09 3.87
C ALA A 40 6.09 4.74 3.38
N VAL A 41 7.36 4.44 3.65
CA VAL A 41 8.00 3.16 3.29
C VAL A 41 7.36 1.99 4.04
N ASP A 42 7.07 2.15 5.33
CA ASP A 42 6.39 1.14 6.14
C ASP A 42 4.96 0.91 5.66
N ALA A 43 4.22 1.97 5.36
CA ALA A 43 2.89 1.86 4.79
C ALA A 43 2.92 1.12 3.45
N MET A 44 3.85 1.47 2.55
CA MET A 44 4.02 0.77 1.28
C MET A 44 4.34 -0.71 1.47
N THR A 45 5.23 -1.03 2.41
CA THR A 45 5.62 -2.42 2.70
C THR A 45 4.45 -3.21 3.28
N SER A 46 3.67 -2.61 4.19
CA SER A 46 2.48 -3.25 4.77
C SER A 46 1.40 -3.55 3.73
N MET A 47 1.31 -2.76 2.66
CA MET A 47 0.38 -2.99 1.55
C MET A 47 0.81 -4.14 0.62
N ILE A 48 2.07 -4.56 0.65
CA ILE A 48 2.55 -5.68 -0.17
C ILE A 48 1.87 -7.00 0.27
N GLU A 49 1.70 -7.22 1.58
CA GLU A 49 1.08 -8.44 2.10
C GLU A 49 -0.35 -8.68 1.57
N PRO A 50 -1.32 -7.75 1.68
CA PRO A 50 -2.66 -7.96 1.16
C PRO A 50 -2.67 -8.12 -0.37
N ILE A 51 -1.78 -7.43 -1.11
CA ILE A 51 -1.65 -7.60 -2.56
C ILE A 51 -1.25 -9.03 -2.91
N MET A 52 -0.27 -9.59 -2.19
CA MET A 52 0.19 -10.97 -2.39
C MET A 52 -0.93 -11.98 -2.12
N ILE A 53 -1.76 -11.77 -1.10
CA ILE A 53 -2.91 -12.63 -0.79
C ILE A 53 -3.93 -12.61 -1.93
N VAL A 54 -4.30 -11.42 -2.41
CA VAL A 54 -5.26 -11.28 -3.53
C VAL A 54 -4.70 -11.96 -4.80
N PHE A 55 -3.42 -11.76 -5.09
CA PHE A 55 -2.76 -12.38 -6.23
C PHE A 55 -2.77 -13.91 -6.14
N LEU A 56 -2.45 -14.47 -4.96
CA LEU A 56 -2.49 -15.92 -4.72
C LEU A 56 -3.92 -16.45 -4.86
N ALA A 57 -4.92 -15.75 -4.30
CA ALA A 57 -6.33 -16.12 -4.41
C ALA A 57 -6.79 -16.18 -5.87
N LEU A 58 -6.34 -15.26 -6.73
CA LEU A 58 -6.62 -15.30 -8.16
C LEU A 58 -5.97 -16.51 -8.84
N ILE A 59 -4.70 -16.80 -8.55
CA ILE A 59 -4.02 -17.99 -9.11
C ILE A 59 -4.74 -19.26 -8.69
N VAL A 60 -5.00 -19.44 -7.40
CA VAL A 60 -5.66 -20.64 -6.90
C VAL A 60 -7.09 -20.74 -7.44
N GLY A 61 -7.83 -19.63 -7.46
CA GLY A 61 -9.20 -19.59 -7.99
C GLY A 61 -9.27 -19.99 -9.48
N THR A 62 -8.33 -19.52 -10.30
CA THR A 62 -8.28 -19.89 -11.72
C THR A 62 -7.96 -21.37 -11.92
N ILE A 63 -7.04 -21.94 -11.12
CA ILE A 63 -6.74 -23.38 -11.15
C ILE A 63 -7.97 -24.20 -10.77
N VAL A 64 -8.69 -23.83 -9.70
CA VAL A 64 -9.91 -24.53 -9.28
C VAL A 64 -10.96 -24.51 -10.40
N ILE A 65 -11.23 -23.34 -11.00
CA ILE A 65 -12.20 -23.24 -12.10
C ILE A 65 -11.77 -24.11 -13.29
N ALA A 66 -10.48 -24.09 -13.66
CA ALA A 66 -9.96 -24.88 -14.77
C ALA A 66 -10.08 -26.39 -14.55
N LEU A 67 -10.01 -26.86 -13.30
CA LEU A 67 -10.14 -28.28 -12.96
C LEU A 67 -11.60 -28.73 -12.78
N PHE A 68 -12.44 -27.90 -12.16
CA PHE A 68 -13.82 -28.28 -11.85
C PHE A 68 -14.75 -28.18 -13.07
N MET A 69 -14.54 -27.21 -13.97
CA MET A 69 -15.35 -27.06 -15.18
C MET A 69 -15.37 -28.33 -16.06
N PRO A 70 -14.23 -28.93 -16.46
CA PRO A 70 -14.26 -30.16 -17.27
C PRO A 70 -14.82 -31.35 -16.48
N MET A 71 -14.59 -31.42 -15.17
CA MET A 71 -15.14 -32.48 -14.33
C MET A 71 -16.67 -32.48 -14.35
N ILE A 72 -17.29 -31.30 -14.23
CA ILE A 72 -18.75 -31.14 -14.32
C ILE A 72 -19.26 -31.54 -15.71
N SER A 73 -18.56 -31.13 -16.77
CA SER A 73 -18.92 -31.51 -18.14
C SER A 73 -18.89 -33.03 -18.35
N ILE A 74 -17.86 -33.72 -17.85
CA ILE A 74 -17.74 -35.18 -17.93
C ILE A 74 -18.89 -35.86 -17.18
N ILE A 75 -19.19 -35.43 -15.95
CA ILE A 75 -20.29 -35.98 -15.15
C ILE A 75 -21.63 -35.79 -15.87
N THR A 76 -21.84 -34.62 -16.48
CA THR A 76 -23.07 -34.31 -17.22
C THR A 76 -23.22 -35.19 -18.46
N GLU A 77 -22.13 -35.38 -19.22
CA GLU A 77 -22.11 -36.25 -20.40
C GLU A 77 -22.37 -37.72 -20.02
N MET A 78 -21.78 -38.18 -18.90
CA MET A 78 -22.00 -39.55 -18.39
C MET A 78 -23.45 -39.78 -17.95
N ASN A 79 -24.09 -38.80 -17.33
CA ASN A 79 -25.50 -38.91 -16.93
C ASN A 79 -26.45 -38.97 -18.15
N ASN A 80 -26.12 -38.26 -19.23
CA ASN A 80 -26.93 -38.25 -20.45
C ASN A 80 -26.85 -39.57 -21.23
N GLN A 81 -25.77 -40.33 -21.11
CA GLN A 81 -25.64 -41.66 -21.74
C GLN A 81 -26.29 -42.80 -20.93
N ALA A 82 -26.58 -42.56 -19.65
CA ALA A 82 -27.21 -43.55 -18.76
C ALA A 82 -28.75 -43.48 -18.74
N GLY A 83 -29.35 -42.55 -19.48
CA GLY A 83 -30.79 -42.35 -19.63
C GLY A 83 -31.36 -42.88 -20.94
#